data_AF-A0AAD6WH39-F1
#
_entry.id   AF-A0AAD6WH39-F1
#
_cell.length_a   1.000
_cell.length_b   1.000
_cell.length_c   1.000
_cell.angle_alpha   90.00
_cell.angle_beta   90.00
_cell.angle_gamma   90.00
#
_symmetry.space_group_name_H-M   'P 1'
#
loop_
_entity.id
_entity.type
_entity.pdbx_description
1 polymer ?
#
loop_
_entity_poly.entity_id
_entity_poly.type
_entity_poly.pdbx_seq_one_letter_code
_entity_poly.pdbx_strand_id
1 'polypeptide(L)'
;MSILSKGNSSSNMGTPSFHELKKQASFFFKEKMKSARLALTDVTPAELLTEEVTSGNPWAPDNPTLASISRAAFEVDDFWRIVEILHKRFSFLVS
;
A
#
# COMPACT_ATOMS: atom_id res chain seq x y z
N MET A 1 -60.09 -35.21 2.39
CA MET A 1 -59.91 -34.61 3.73
C MET A 1 -58.44 -34.51 4.03
N SER A 2 -58.01 -33.34 4.49
CA SER A 2 -56.63 -32.93 4.77
C SER A 2 -56.01 -33.68 5.95
N ILE A 3 -54.71 -33.96 5.87
CA ILE A 3 -53.84 -33.80 7.04
C ILE A 3 -52.66 -32.89 6.65
N LEU A 4 -52.70 -31.70 7.23
CA LEU A 4 -51.69 -30.67 7.23
C LEU A 4 -50.51 -31.15 8.10
N SER A 5 -49.33 -31.33 7.51
CA SER A 5 -48.09 -31.40 8.29
C SER A 5 -47.35 -30.08 8.16
N LYS A 6 -47.41 -29.32 9.25
CA LYS A 6 -46.82 -28.01 9.48
C LYS A 6 -45.38 -28.19 9.96
N GLY A 7 -44.46 -27.48 9.31
CA GLY A 7 -43.27 -26.91 9.96
C GLY A 7 -42.01 -27.76 9.91
N ASN A 8 -41.04 -27.34 9.09
CA ASN A 8 -39.88 -26.65 9.65
C ASN A 8 -39.14 -25.90 8.53
N SER A 9 -39.37 -24.60 8.41
CA SER A 9 -38.49 -23.73 7.62
C SER A 9 -37.21 -23.54 8.42
N SER A 10 -36.28 -24.50 8.27
CA SER A 10 -34.90 -24.31 8.70
C SER A 10 -34.27 -23.28 7.78
N SER A 11 -34.38 -22.01 8.16
CA SER A 11 -33.50 -20.95 7.70
C SER A 11 -32.08 -21.31 8.12
N ASN A 12 -31.41 -22.17 7.33
CA ASN A 12 -29.97 -22.26 7.38
C ASN A 12 -29.46 -20.97 6.74
N MET A 13 -29.42 -19.91 7.54
CA MET A 13 -28.62 -18.74 7.28
C MET A 13 -27.26 -19.23 6.81
N GLY A 14 -26.95 -18.90 5.56
CA GLY A 14 -25.82 -19.45 4.83
C GLY A 14 -24.58 -19.37 5.69
N THR A 15 -24.03 -20.53 6.03
CA THR A 15 -22.66 -20.61 6.48
C THR A 15 -21.83 -19.97 5.36
N PRO A 16 -21.13 -18.84 5.61
CA PRO A 16 -20.31 -18.23 4.58
C PRO A 16 -19.35 -19.30 4.12
N SER A 17 -19.44 -19.65 2.83
CA SER A 17 -18.67 -20.76 2.29
C SER A 17 -17.19 -20.46 2.55
N PHE A 18 -16.38 -21.48 2.82
CA PHE A 18 -14.95 -21.32 3.11
C PHE A 18 -14.22 -20.46 2.06
N HIS A 19 -14.74 -20.42 0.83
CA HIS A 19 -14.29 -19.57 -0.26
C HIS A 19 -14.49 -18.06 -0.03
N GLU A 20 -15.64 -17.64 0.51
CA GLU A 20 -15.92 -16.24 0.86
C GLU A 20 -15.08 -15.78 2.05
N LEU A 21 -14.95 -16.62 3.08
CA LEU A 21 -14.08 -16.36 4.22
C LEU A 21 -12.61 -16.24 3.77
N LYS A 22 -12.14 -17.10 2.86
CA LYS A 22 -10.80 -16.99 2.28
C LYS A 22 -10.62 -15.67 1.52
N LYS A 23 -11.62 -15.26 0.72
CA LYS A 23 -11.58 -13.99 -0.03
C LYS A 23 -11.51 -12.80 0.93
N GLN A 24 -12.36 -12.80 1.94
CA GLN A 24 -12.45 -11.74 2.94
C GLN A 24 -11.19 -11.67 3.81
N ALA A 25 -10.65 -12.81 4.26
CA ALA A 25 -9.40 -12.88 5.01
C ALA A 25 -8.18 -12.45 4.17
N SER A 26 -8.14 -12.80 2.87
CA SER A 26 -7.06 -12.36 1.97
C SER A 26 -7.06 -10.86 1.74
N PHE A 27 -8.25 -10.24 1.63
CA PHE A 27 -8.37 -8.79 1.47
C PHE A 27 -7.92 -8.09 2.74
N PHE A 28 -8.40 -8.56 3.89
CA PHE A 28 -8.04 -7.99 5.19
C PHE A 28 -6.54 -8.13 5.47
N PHE A 29 -5.93 -9.28 5.21
CA PHE A 29 -4.49 -9.46 5.39
C PHE A 29 -3.68 -8.58 4.42
N LYS A 30 -4.12 -8.42 3.17
CA LYS A 30 -3.49 -7.51 2.20
C LYS A 30 -3.59 -6.05 2.62
N GLU A 31 -4.74 -5.64 3.13
CA GLU A 31 -4.98 -4.29 3.64
C GLU A 31 -4.13 -4.05 4.90
N LYS A 32 -4.13 -5.00 5.84
CA LYS A 32 -3.30 -4.96 7.05
C LYS A 32 -1.81 -4.99 6.73
N MET A 33 -1.36 -5.70 5.71
CA MET A 33 0.03 -5.68 5.27
C MET A 33 0.40 -4.34 4.61
N LYS A 34 -0.52 -3.71 3.86
CA LYS A 34 -0.31 -2.35 3.33
C LYS A 34 -0.26 -1.30 4.44
N SER A 35 -1.17 -1.36 5.40
CA SER A 35 -1.19 -0.47 6.56
C SER A 35 -0.03 -0.72 7.51
N ALA A 36 0.35 -1.98 7.73
CA ALA A 36 1.52 -2.32 8.52
C ALA A 36 2.80 -1.90 7.80
N ARG A 37 2.90 -1.99 6.47
CA ARG A 37 4.02 -1.38 5.74
C ARG A 37 4.03 0.14 5.88
N LEU A 38 2.88 0.80 5.76
CA LEU A 38 2.75 2.25 5.99
C LEU A 38 3.16 2.66 7.42
N ALA A 39 2.97 1.79 8.41
CA ALA A 39 3.28 2.05 9.82
C ALA A 39 4.62 1.48 10.32
N LEU A 40 5.21 0.50 9.64
CA LEU A 40 6.44 -0.19 10.03
C LEU A 40 7.65 0.26 9.21
N THR A 41 7.40 0.84 8.03
CA THR A 41 8.41 1.58 7.29
C THR A 41 7.92 3.02 7.21
N ASP A 42 8.38 3.87 8.14
CA ASP A 42 8.26 5.34 8.01
C ASP A 42 8.85 5.86 6.69
N VAL A 43 9.58 4.99 5.99
CA VAL A 43 10.17 5.16 4.67
C VAL A 43 9.15 4.84 3.58
N THR A 44 8.77 5.87 2.81
CA THR A 44 7.82 5.72 1.70
C THR A 44 8.47 5.07 0.48
N PRO A 45 7.71 4.44 -0.45
CA PRO A 45 8.26 3.93 -1.70
C PRO A 45 8.98 5.01 -2.52
N ALA A 46 8.50 6.26 -2.46
CA ALA A 46 9.12 7.38 -3.14
C ALA A 46 10.47 7.77 -2.53
N GLU A 47 10.59 7.69 -1.21
CA GLU A 47 11.83 7.92 -0.47
C GLU A 47 12.90 6.87 -0.82
N LEU A 48 12.54 5.58 -0.81
CA LEU A 48 13.45 4.51 -1.23
C LEU A 48 13.94 4.66 -2.67
N LEU A 49 13.03 4.96 -3.60
CA LEU A 49 13.37 5.17 -5.01
C LEU A 49 14.27 6.39 -5.19
N THR A 50 14.01 7.47 -4.44
CA THR A 50 14.82 8.68 -4.50
C THR A 50 16.21 8.46 -3.90
N GLU A 51 16.32 7.74 -2.79
CA GLU A 51 17.59 7.36 -2.18
C GLU A 51 18.42 6.47 -3.11
N GLU A 52 17.79 5.48 -3.75
CA GLU A 52 18.44 4.58 -4.71
C GLU A 52 18.97 5.33 -5.93
N VAL A 53 18.14 6.18 -6.53
CA VAL A 53 18.52 7.02 -7.69
C VAL A 53 19.64 8.00 -7.34
N THR A 54 19.66 8.51 -6.12
CA THR A 54 20.66 9.49 -5.66
C THR A 54 21.85 8.82 -4.96
N SER A 55 21.93 7.48 -4.92
CA SER A 55 22.89 6.68 -4.15
C SER A 55 24.35 6.80 -4.57
N GLY A 56 24.68 7.67 -5.54
CA GLY A 56 26.05 7.87 -6.03
C GLY A 56 26.42 6.93 -7.18
N ASN A 57 25.44 6.23 -7.76
CA ASN A 57 25.62 5.54 -9.03
C ASN A 57 25.96 6.57 -10.14
N PRO A 58 27.09 6.43 -10.86
CA PRO A 58 27.46 7.38 -11.92
C PRO A 58 26.54 7.33 -13.15
N TRP A 59 25.64 6.34 -13.24
CA TRP A 59 24.67 6.22 -14.31
C TRP A 59 23.41 7.03 -13.99
N ALA A 60 22.93 7.78 -14.98
CA ALA A 60 21.69 8.53 -14.86
C ALA A 60 20.52 7.58 -14.54
N PRO A 61 19.59 8.00 -13.68
CA PRO A 61 18.45 7.17 -13.33
C PRO A 61 17.53 6.92 -14.52
N ASP A 62 16.93 5.73 -14.53
CA ASP A 62 15.97 5.34 -15.55
C ASP A 62 14.78 6.30 -15.61
N ASN A 63 14.39 6.69 -16.83
CA ASN A 63 13.23 7.53 -17.10
C ASN A 63 11.93 7.07 -16.38
N PRO A 64 11.53 5.78 -16.41
CA PRO A 64 10.34 5.32 -15.67
C PRO A 64 10.43 5.51 -14.15
N THR A 65 11.63 5.43 -13.59
CA THR A 65 11.88 5.65 -12.16
C THR A 65 11.72 7.13 -11.83
N LEU A 66 12.31 8.02 -12.64
CA LEU A 66 12.11 9.47 -12.51
C LEU A 66 10.63 9.87 -12.66
N ALA A 67 9.89 9.28 -13.59
CA ALA A 67 8.46 9.54 -13.76
C ALA A 67 7.66 9.11 -12.51
N SER A 68 8.06 8.01 -11.87
CA SER A 68 7.43 7.53 -10.63
C SER A 68 7.68 8.48 -9.45
N ILE A 69 8.92 8.96 -9.29
CA ILE A 69 9.28 9.96 -8.27
C ILE A 69 8.55 11.29 -8.54
N SER A 70 8.53 11.74 -9.80
CA SER A 70 7.83 12.95 -10.23
C SER A 70 6.33 12.89 -9.91
N ARG A 71 5.70 11.74 -10.14
CA ARG A 71 4.28 11.53 -9.79
C ARG A 71 4.06 11.52 -8.27
N ALA A 72 4.96 10.92 -7.49
CA ALA A 72 4.86 10.90 -6.03
C ALA A 72 5.05 12.30 -5.41
N ALA A 73 5.87 13.16 -6.03
CA ALA A 73 6.10 14.52 -5.55
C ALA A 73 4.87 15.46 -5.60
N PHE A 74 3.75 15.04 -6.18
CA PHE A 74 2.48 15.78 -6.09
C PHE A 74 1.77 15.59 -4.74
N GLU A 75 2.08 14.53 -4.00
CA GLU A 75 1.56 14.32 -2.65
C GLU A 75 2.43 15.06 -1.63
N VAL A 76 1.80 15.82 -0.72
CA VAL A 76 2.52 16.70 0.23
C VAL A 76 3.46 15.92 1.14
N ASP A 77 3.02 14.76 1.64
CA ASP A 77 3.81 13.92 2.54
C ASP A 77 5.00 13.24 1.85
N ASP A 78 4.88 12.92 0.56
CA ASP A 78 5.96 12.33 -0.23
C ASP A 78 6.93 13.42 -0.73
N PHE A 79 6.41 14.60 -1.06
CA PHE A 79 7.22 15.75 -1.45
C PHE A 79 8.28 16.11 -0.40
N TRP A 80 7.87 16.25 0.88
CA TRP A 80 8.81 16.59 1.96
C TRP A 80 9.94 15.57 2.11
N ARG A 81 9.62 14.28 1.99
CA ARG A 81 10.60 13.18 2.08
C ARG A 81 11.57 13.16 0.91
N ILE A 82 11.05 13.33 -0.32
CA ILE A 82 11.88 13.43 -1.53
C ILE A 82 12.83 14.63 -1.43
N VAL A 83 12.31 15.80 -1.03
CA VAL A 83 13.11 17.02 -0.87
C VAL A 83 14.16 16.86 0.23
N GLU A 84 13.85 16.20 1.33
CA GLU A 84 14.82 15.94 2.40
C GLU A 84 16.00 15.10 1.91
N ILE A 85 15.76 14.05 1.11
CA ILE A 85 16.83 13.26 0.49
C ILE A 85 17.65 14.13 -0.46
N LEU A 86 16.99 14.90 -1.32
CA LEU A 86 17.67 15.79 -2.26
C LEU A 86 18.54 16.82 -1.52
N HIS A 87 18.04 17.42 -0.44
CA HIS A 87 18.82 18.34 0.39
C HIS A 87 20.03 17.66 1.03
N LYS A 88 19.87 16.45 1.59
CA LYS A 88 21.00 15.68 2.16
C LYS A 88 22.07 15.36 1.11
N ARG A 89 21.67 15.08 -0.13
CA ARG A 89 22.56 14.67 -1.23
C ARG A 89 23.26 15.84 -1.89
N PHE A 90 22.52 16.91 -2.17
CA PHE A 90 23.04 18.09 -2.86
C PHE A 90 23.66 19.12 -1.92
N SER A 91 23.56 18.93 -0.59
CA SER A 91 24.11 19.79 0.45
C SER A 91 24.03 21.27 0.07
N PHE A 92 22.82 21.74 -0.20
CA PHE A 92 22.59 23.19 -0.20
C PHE A 92 22.72 23.64 1.26
N LEU A 93 23.94 24.04 1.61
CA LEU A 93 24.30 24.74 2.82
C LEU A 93 23.22 25.77 3.17
N VAL A 94 22.41 25.48 4.18
CA VAL A 94 21.91 26.52 5.06
C VAL A 94 22.95 26.61 6.19
N SER A 95 23.99 27.41 5.94
CA SER A 95 24.79 28.06 6.99
C SER A 95 24.33 29.50 7.13
#